data_AF-A0A970THD0-F1
#
_entry.id   AF-A0A970THD0-F1
#
_cell.length_a   1.000
_cell.length_b   1.000
_cell.length_c   1.000
_cell.angle_alpha   90.00
_cell.angle_beta   90.00
_cell.angle_gamma   90.00
#
_symmetry.space_group_name_H-M   'P 1'
#
loop_
_entity.id
_entity.type
_entity.pdbx_description
1 polymer ?
#
loop_
_entity_poly.entity_id
_entity_poly.type
_entity_poly.pdbx_seq_one_letter_code
_entity_poly.pdbx_strand_id
1 'polypeptide(L)'
;MKKYVLCVIIVILLLQGCAKNYKAEELKTDLIHKQETTTPTPTLEPTPSPEPTPTPTPEPELVLPQATNDSGKVRIQTASISTTHPYTSYVISSVKGENVVVDPTAMPPINVVDFKPVAIISTHPHNDHVDSVFTRSYDCHKLYYEKGEIQTNDFNIYTILSSHSNDIIKEANQNVIIVLEVDGLRIAHMGDIGQTELTEEQLTDLGEIDIAFMQFENSYSSMTLKNEKGFYLIEQLNPTIVIPTHYSLNALPILEEKYGAITKIENKLDINKEDLPEGPMNVYIISNEYKYF
;
A
#
# COMPACT_ATOMS: atom_id res chain seq x y z
N MET A 1 -57.03 30.17 20.31
CA MET A 1 -57.37 31.59 20.05
C MET A 1 -56.08 32.40 19.95
N LYS A 2 -55.81 33.01 18.78
CA LYS A 2 -55.09 34.30 18.52
C LYS A 2 -53.72 34.51 19.22
N LYS A 3 -52.60 34.85 18.55
CA LYS A 3 -52.38 35.58 17.30
C LYS A 3 -50.90 35.48 16.87
N TYR A 4 -50.70 35.49 15.55
CA TYR A 4 -49.44 35.68 14.82
C TYR A 4 -48.89 37.10 14.99
N VAL A 5 -47.56 37.26 14.97
CA VAL A 5 -46.90 38.50 14.53
C VAL A 5 -45.85 38.13 13.49
N LEU A 6 -46.11 38.64 12.29
CA LEU A 6 -45.33 38.55 11.07
C LEU A 6 -44.52 39.85 10.96
N CYS A 7 -43.20 39.77 10.87
CA CYS A 7 -42.36 40.90 10.47
C CYS A 7 -41.73 40.61 9.12
N VAL A 8 -42.22 41.35 8.12
CA VAL A 8 -41.72 41.41 6.74
C VAL A 8 -40.63 42.48 6.70
N ILE A 9 -39.42 42.13 6.27
CA ILE A 9 -38.42 43.10 5.79
C ILE A 9 -38.09 42.75 4.35
N ILE A 10 -38.56 43.62 3.45
CA ILE A 10 -38.19 43.66 2.03
C ILE A 10 -37.06 44.67 1.90
N VAL A 11 -35.90 44.24 1.41
CA VAL A 11 -34.89 45.14 0.84
C VAL A 11 -34.49 44.59 -0.53
N ILE A 12 -34.97 45.27 -1.56
CA ILE A 12 -34.55 45.20 -2.95
C ILE A 12 -33.20 45.94 -3.05
N LEU A 13 -32.21 45.41 -3.77
CA LEU A 13 -31.26 46.20 -4.57
C LEU A 13 -30.35 45.30 -5.45
N LEU A 14 -30.55 45.45 -6.76
CA LEU A 14 -29.59 45.50 -7.87
C LEU A 14 -28.79 44.26 -8.29
N LEU A 15 -29.28 43.69 -9.39
CA LEU A 15 -28.53 42.91 -10.38
C LEU A 15 -27.67 43.84 -11.25
N GLN A 16 -26.35 43.60 -11.26
CA GLN A 16 -25.42 43.89 -12.36
C GLN A 16 -24.56 42.62 -12.46
N GLY A 17 -24.47 41.87 -13.56
CA GLY A 17 -24.47 42.27 -14.95
C GLY A 17 -23.04 42.27 -15.49
N CYS A 18 -22.32 41.15 -15.44
CA CYS A 18 -21.01 40.99 -16.10
C CYS A 18 -21.12 40.02 -17.28
N ALA A 19 -21.46 40.57 -18.45
CA ALA A 19 -21.35 39.89 -19.73
C ALA A 19 -19.90 39.99 -20.24
N LYS A 20 -19.37 38.85 -20.71
CA LYS A 20 -18.09 38.70 -21.39
C LYS A 20 -18.08 39.53 -22.68
N ASN A 21 -17.07 40.37 -22.86
CA ASN A 21 -16.74 40.98 -24.15
C ASN A 21 -15.45 40.34 -24.69
N TYR A 22 -15.59 39.49 -25.72
CA TYR A 22 -14.50 39.14 -26.61
C TYR A 22 -14.39 40.24 -27.67
N LYS A 23 -13.24 40.92 -27.74
CA LYS A 23 -12.91 41.84 -28.84
C LYS A 23 -12.26 41.04 -29.97
N ALA A 24 -12.87 41.11 -31.15
CA ALA A 24 -12.28 40.76 -32.42
C ALA A 24 -11.98 42.05 -33.22
N GLU A 25 -11.03 41.91 -34.14
CA GLU A 25 -10.61 42.82 -35.23
C GLU A 25 -9.74 44.03 -34.88
N GLU A 26 -8.58 44.10 -35.54
CA GLU A 26 -8.39 45.11 -36.59
C GLU A 26 -7.36 44.62 -37.63
N LEU A 27 -7.84 44.44 -38.86
CA LEU A 27 -7.07 44.32 -40.09
C LEU A 27 -6.50 45.72 -40.41
N LYS A 28 -5.18 45.84 -40.58
CA LYS A 28 -4.58 47.02 -41.23
C LYS A 28 -4.15 46.67 -42.64
N THR A 29 -4.88 47.24 -43.59
CA THR A 29 -4.47 47.46 -44.98
C THR A 29 -3.47 48.61 -45.05
N ASP A 30 -2.29 48.38 -45.63
CA ASP A 30 -1.45 49.45 -46.17
C ASP A 30 -0.98 49.11 -47.59
N LEU A 31 -1.60 49.86 -48.51
CA LEU A 31 -1.14 50.47 -49.76
C LEU A 31 0.09 49.90 -50.49
N ILE A 32 -0.20 49.55 -51.74
CA ILE A 32 0.67 49.16 -52.84
C ILE A 32 1.62 50.30 -53.24
N HIS A 33 2.94 50.03 -53.26
CA HIS A 33 3.87 50.76 -54.11
C HIS A 33 4.45 49.78 -55.15
N LYS A 34 4.30 50.16 -56.42
CA LYS A 34 4.65 49.36 -57.60
C LYS A 34 6.14 49.56 -57.87
N GLN A 35 6.96 48.52 -57.70
CA GLN A 35 8.33 48.49 -58.19
C GLN A 35 8.54 47.29 -59.10
N GLU A 36 9.18 47.55 -60.23
CA GLU A 36 9.37 46.64 -61.35
C GLU A 36 10.31 45.49 -61.00
N THR A 37 9.85 44.28 -61.31
CA THR A 37 10.56 43.01 -61.21
C THR A 37 11.70 42.91 -62.21
N THR A 38 12.92 42.66 -61.72
CA THR A 38 13.93 41.89 -62.45
C THR A 38 14.13 40.56 -61.71
N THR A 39 14.06 39.45 -62.45
CA THR A 39 14.21 38.09 -61.92
C THR A 39 15.68 37.75 -61.76
N PRO A 40 16.20 37.42 -60.56
CA PRO A 40 17.49 36.76 -60.41
C PRO A 40 17.34 35.23 -60.54
N THR A 41 18.32 34.62 -61.21
CA THR A 41 18.50 33.18 -61.40
C THR A 41 18.56 32.43 -60.06
N PRO A 42 17.95 31.23 -59.92
CA PRO A 42 18.01 30.46 -58.68
C PRO A 42 19.41 29.87 -58.46
N THR A 43 20.02 30.18 -57.31
CA THR A 43 21.18 29.48 -56.77
C THR A 43 20.71 28.25 -56.00
N LEU A 44 21.31 27.08 -56.25
CA LEU A 44 20.99 25.83 -55.56
C LEU A 44 21.41 25.92 -54.08
N GLU A 45 20.46 25.74 -53.16
CA GLU A 45 20.74 25.55 -51.73
C GLU A 45 21.42 24.19 -51.47
N PRO A 46 22.39 24.11 -50.55
CA PRO A 46 22.98 22.84 -50.15
C PRO A 46 21.97 22.02 -49.33
N THR A 47 21.86 20.74 -49.67
CA THR A 47 21.01 19.75 -48.99
C THR A 47 21.34 19.68 -47.49
N PRO A 48 20.34 19.70 -46.58
CA PRO A 48 20.61 19.56 -45.15
C PRO A 48 21.19 18.18 -44.83
N SER A 49 22.24 18.16 -44.01
CA SER A 49 22.81 16.92 -43.46
C SER A 49 21.77 16.18 -42.62
N PRO A 50 21.70 14.83 -42.67
CA PRO A 50 20.76 14.08 -41.84
C PRO A 50 21.03 14.37 -40.36
N GLU A 51 19.96 14.69 -39.65
CA GLU A 51 19.96 14.89 -38.20
C GLU A 51 20.39 13.60 -37.51
N PRO A 52 21.29 13.63 -36.50
CA PRO A 52 21.71 12.43 -35.80
C PRO A 52 20.49 11.76 -35.19
N THR A 53 20.28 10.49 -35.52
CA THR A 53 19.22 9.68 -34.92
C THR A 53 19.37 9.71 -33.40
N PRO A 54 18.32 10.04 -32.62
CA PRO A 54 18.42 10.06 -31.17
C PRO A 54 18.81 8.66 -30.69
N THR A 55 19.89 8.59 -29.91
CA THR A 55 20.28 7.35 -29.23
C THR A 55 19.10 6.92 -28.34
N PRO A 56 18.63 5.66 -28.44
CA PRO A 56 17.53 5.20 -27.60
C PRO A 56 17.94 5.34 -26.13
N THR A 57 17.08 5.99 -25.34
CA THR A 57 17.21 6.00 -23.89
C THR A 57 17.15 4.54 -23.41
N PRO A 58 18.09 4.08 -22.57
CA PRO A 58 18.02 2.73 -22.04
C PRO A 58 16.69 2.55 -21.30
N GLU A 59 16.00 1.46 -21.61
CA GLU A 59 14.76 1.08 -20.95
C GLU A 59 15.06 0.82 -19.46
N PRO A 60 14.22 1.29 -18.53
CA PRO A 60 14.45 1.08 -17.11
C PRO A 60 14.52 -0.43 -16.80
N GLU A 61 15.50 -0.81 -15.97
CA GLU A 61 15.64 -2.19 -15.51
C GLU A 61 14.50 -2.53 -14.54
N LEU A 62 13.66 -3.50 -14.94
CA LEU A 62 12.57 -4.01 -14.13
C LEU A 62 13.09 -4.92 -13.01
N VAL A 63 12.55 -4.75 -11.81
CA VAL A 63 12.80 -5.61 -10.65
C VAL A 63 11.44 -6.11 -10.18
N LEU A 64 11.11 -7.36 -10.46
CA LEU A 64 9.75 -7.91 -10.23
C LEU A 64 9.73 -8.92 -9.07
N PRO A 65 8.62 -8.98 -8.30
CA PRO A 65 8.40 -10.02 -7.30
C PRO A 65 8.22 -11.38 -7.98
N GLN A 66 8.45 -12.44 -7.21
CA GLN A 66 8.43 -13.78 -7.74
C GLN A 66 7.04 -14.39 -7.55
N ALA A 67 6.39 -14.73 -8.66
CA ALA A 67 5.08 -15.38 -8.63
C ALA A 67 5.15 -16.82 -8.08
N THR A 68 6.29 -17.49 -8.22
CA THR A 68 6.50 -18.86 -7.76
C THR A 68 7.51 -18.92 -6.63
N ASN A 69 7.37 -19.93 -5.77
CA ASN A 69 8.33 -20.20 -4.71
C ASN A 69 9.19 -21.42 -5.03
N ASP A 70 10.50 -21.19 -5.12
CA ASP A 70 11.53 -22.17 -5.42
C ASP A 70 12.60 -22.27 -4.31
N SER A 71 12.38 -21.57 -3.19
CA SER A 71 13.35 -21.48 -2.08
C SER A 71 13.44 -22.75 -1.23
N GLY A 72 12.42 -23.61 -1.29
CA GLY A 72 12.26 -24.72 -0.35
C GLY A 72 11.87 -24.27 1.07
N LYS A 73 11.50 -23.01 1.26
CA LYS A 73 11.09 -22.37 2.53
C LYS A 73 9.80 -21.57 2.34
N VAL A 74 9.17 -21.12 3.41
CA VAL A 74 8.09 -20.14 3.29
C VAL A 74 8.70 -18.82 2.84
N ARG A 75 8.11 -18.19 1.82
CA ARG A 75 8.55 -16.88 1.32
C ARG A 75 7.59 -15.80 1.76
N ILE A 76 8.10 -14.74 2.36
CA ILE A 76 7.39 -13.50 2.64
C ILE A 76 8.03 -12.42 1.76
N GLN A 77 7.29 -11.86 0.80
CA GLN A 77 7.81 -10.80 -0.06
C GLN A 77 6.90 -9.57 -0.06
N THR A 78 7.50 -8.39 -0.17
CA THR A 78 6.76 -7.16 -0.47
C THR A 78 6.26 -7.20 -1.91
N ALA A 79 5.18 -6.48 -2.23
CA ALA A 79 4.66 -6.46 -3.60
C ALA A 79 3.98 -5.13 -4.01
N SER A 80 3.94 -4.13 -3.14
CA SER A 80 3.33 -2.84 -3.49
C SER A 80 4.29 -1.95 -4.30
N ILE A 81 3.81 -1.17 -5.26
CA ILE A 81 4.55 -0.01 -5.82
C ILE A 81 4.22 1.30 -5.11
N SER A 82 3.46 1.25 -4.01
CA SER A 82 3.15 2.44 -3.22
C SER A 82 4.43 3.06 -2.67
N THR A 83 4.76 4.27 -3.10
CA THR A 83 5.89 5.04 -2.53
C THR A 83 5.56 5.65 -1.17
N THR A 84 4.29 5.67 -0.79
CA THR A 84 3.81 6.21 0.48
C THR A 84 3.60 5.12 1.54
N HIS A 85 3.20 3.92 1.12
CA HIS A 85 2.95 2.77 1.99
C HIS A 85 3.60 1.49 1.42
N PRO A 86 4.93 1.44 1.27
CA PRO A 86 5.61 0.31 0.60
C PRO A 86 5.64 -1.00 1.41
N TYR A 87 5.26 -0.95 2.70
CA TYR A 87 5.40 -2.03 3.68
C TYR A 87 4.06 -2.46 4.29
N THR A 88 2.98 -2.41 3.51
CA THR A 88 1.65 -2.89 3.96
C THR A 88 1.17 -4.12 3.20
N SER A 89 1.64 -4.34 1.96
CA SER A 89 1.20 -5.47 1.12
C SER A 89 2.26 -6.56 1.02
N TYR A 90 1.87 -7.77 1.39
CA TYR A 90 2.75 -8.94 1.38
C TYR A 90 2.15 -10.09 0.58
N VAL A 91 3.02 -10.81 -0.12
CA VAL A 91 2.71 -12.12 -0.68
C VAL A 91 3.44 -13.17 0.15
N ILE A 92 2.67 -14.11 0.70
CA ILE A 92 3.18 -15.21 1.51
C ILE A 92 3.01 -16.49 0.70
N SER A 93 4.12 -17.14 0.38
CA SER A 93 4.14 -18.35 -0.44
C SER A 93 4.52 -19.57 0.41
N SER A 94 3.73 -20.64 0.32
CA SER A 94 4.08 -21.93 0.91
C SER A 94 5.29 -22.54 0.20
N VAL A 95 5.91 -23.54 0.84
CA VAL A 95 6.98 -24.36 0.24
C VAL A 95 6.50 -25.08 -1.02
N LYS A 96 5.22 -25.47 -1.07
CA LYS A 96 4.60 -26.19 -2.18
C LYS A 96 4.03 -25.29 -3.27
N GLY A 97 4.03 -23.96 -3.06
CA GLY A 97 3.79 -22.95 -4.08
C GLY A 97 2.40 -22.30 -4.10
N GLU A 98 1.53 -22.56 -3.13
CA GLU A 98 0.33 -21.74 -2.92
C GLU A 98 0.72 -20.34 -2.43
N ASN A 99 0.02 -19.31 -2.92
CA ASN A 99 0.26 -17.91 -2.54
C ASN A 99 -0.96 -17.33 -1.83
N VAL A 100 -0.73 -16.60 -0.75
CA VAL A 100 -1.72 -15.75 -0.07
C VAL A 100 -1.27 -14.30 -0.17
N VAL A 101 -2.19 -13.40 -0.52
CA VAL A 101 -1.93 -11.96 -0.54
C VAL A 101 -2.62 -11.30 0.65
N VAL A 102 -1.85 -10.54 1.43
CA VAL A 102 -2.33 -9.80 2.61
C VAL A 102 -2.23 -8.31 2.35
N ASP A 103 -3.31 -7.58 2.67
CA ASP A 103 -3.44 -6.13 2.58
C ASP A 103 -2.97 -5.55 1.22
N PRO A 104 -3.53 -6.03 0.09
CA PRO A 104 -3.09 -5.62 -1.24
C PRO A 104 -3.33 -4.13 -1.45
N THR A 105 -2.29 -3.41 -1.87
CA THR A 105 -2.32 -1.97 -2.16
C THR A 105 -1.36 -1.65 -3.27
N ALA A 106 -1.83 -0.96 -4.30
CA ALA A 106 -1.02 -0.61 -5.47
C ALA A 106 -0.22 -1.82 -5.99
N MET A 107 -0.91 -2.95 -6.13
CA MET A 107 -0.29 -4.21 -6.55
C MET A 107 0.05 -4.16 -8.04
N PRO A 108 1.04 -4.93 -8.52
CA PRO A 108 1.30 -5.03 -9.95
C PRO A 108 0.06 -5.58 -10.66
N PRO A 109 -0.26 -5.09 -11.86
CA PRO A 109 -1.28 -5.70 -12.71
C PRO A 109 -0.96 -7.18 -12.99
N ILE A 110 -1.99 -8.01 -13.14
CA ILE A 110 -1.85 -9.46 -13.38
C ILE A 110 -1.03 -9.80 -14.64
N ASN A 111 -1.00 -8.92 -15.64
CA ASN A 111 -0.19 -9.10 -16.85
C ASN A 111 1.29 -8.72 -16.67
N VAL A 112 1.67 -8.13 -15.53
CA VAL A 112 3.06 -7.86 -15.13
C VAL A 112 3.56 -8.98 -14.23
N VAL A 113 2.82 -9.29 -13.18
CA VAL A 113 3.09 -10.44 -12.29
C VAL A 113 1.77 -11.12 -11.94
N ASP A 114 1.65 -12.40 -12.34
CA ASP A 114 0.50 -13.24 -12.01
C ASP A 114 0.83 -14.10 -10.78
N PHE A 115 0.45 -13.63 -9.60
CA PHE A 115 0.70 -14.34 -8.34
C PHE A 115 -0.18 -15.58 -8.15
N LYS A 116 -1.27 -15.76 -8.93
CA LYS A 116 -2.22 -16.86 -8.76
C LYS A 116 -2.58 -17.17 -7.30
N PRO A 117 -2.99 -16.15 -6.51
CA PRO A 117 -3.27 -16.37 -5.10
C PRO A 117 -4.43 -17.34 -4.90
N VAL A 118 -4.31 -18.20 -3.90
CA VAL A 118 -5.43 -19.04 -3.44
C VAL A 118 -6.36 -18.28 -2.49
N ALA A 119 -5.84 -17.25 -1.84
CA ALA A 119 -6.60 -16.33 -0.99
C ALA A 119 -6.05 -14.89 -1.07
N ILE A 120 -6.97 -13.92 -0.99
CA ILE A 120 -6.67 -12.48 -0.81
C ILE A 120 -7.40 -12.00 0.43
N ILE A 121 -6.68 -11.37 1.36
CA ILE A 121 -7.20 -11.02 2.68
C ILE A 121 -6.85 -9.57 3.00
N SER A 122 -7.82 -8.79 3.47
CA SER A 122 -7.58 -7.42 3.96
C SER A 122 -8.01 -7.27 5.41
N THR A 123 -7.17 -6.62 6.21
CA THR A 123 -7.37 -6.35 7.65
C THR A 123 -8.48 -5.35 7.90
N HIS A 124 -8.59 -4.29 7.07
CA HIS A 124 -9.55 -3.21 7.22
C HIS A 124 -9.76 -2.45 5.89
N PRO A 125 -10.80 -1.59 5.76
CA PRO A 125 -11.21 -1.05 4.46
C PRO A 125 -10.49 0.25 4.04
N HIS A 126 -9.33 0.59 4.60
CA HIS A 126 -8.58 1.76 4.15
C HIS A 126 -7.85 1.50 2.83
N ASN A 127 -7.68 2.55 2.04
CA ASN A 127 -7.15 2.48 0.67
C ASN A 127 -5.70 1.98 0.58
N ASP A 128 -4.96 2.02 1.69
CA ASP A 128 -3.61 1.51 1.85
C ASP A 128 -3.54 0.04 2.32
N HIS A 129 -4.70 -0.62 2.41
CA HIS A 129 -4.84 -2.07 2.69
C HIS A 129 -5.79 -2.79 1.72
N VAL A 130 -6.35 -2.07 0.73
CA VAL A 130 -7.26 -2.63 -0.28
C VAL A 130 -6.93 -2.19 -1.70
N ASP A 131 -6.96 -3.15 -2.61
CA ASP A 131 -6.79 -2.93 -4.04
C ASP A 131 -7.90 -3.66 -4.80
N SER A 132 -8.98 -2.94 -5.09
CA SER A 132 -10.15 -3.51 -5.76
C SER A 132 -9.89 -3.93 -7.21
N VAL A 133 -8.88 -3.35 -7.88
CA VAL A 133 -8.54 -3.70 -9.26
C VAL A 133 -7.78 -5.03 -9.26
N PHE A 134 -6.74 -5.13 -8.43
CA PHE A 134 -6.00 -6.38 -8.23
C PHE A 134 -6.93 -7.50 -7.78
N THR A 135 -7.71 -7.25 -6.74
CA THR A 135 -8.62 -8.25 -6.14
C THR A 135 -9.63 -8.82 -7.13
N ARG A 136 -10.21 -7.99 -8.01
CA ARG A 136 -11.19 -8.46 -9.01
C ARG A 136 -10.56 -9.23 -10.17
N SER A 137 -9.24 -9.17 -10.30
CA SER A 137 -8.51 -9.90 -11.36
C SER A 137 -8.35 -11.39 -11.06
N TYR A 138 -8.67 -11.83 -9.83
CA TYR A 138 -8.52 -13.22 -9.41
C TYR A 138 -9.84 -13.82 -8.91
N ASP A 139 -10.09 -15.07 -9.32
CA ASP A 139 -11.16 -15.92 -8.80
C ASP A 139 -10.57 -16.88 -7.77
N CYS A 140 -10.55 -16.45 -6.50
CA CYS A 140 -9.94 -17.13 -5.37
C CYS A 140 -10.72 -16.83 -4.08
N HIS A 141 -10.33 -17.45 -2.95
CA HIS A 141 -10.92 -17.12 -1.67
C HIS A 141 -10.64 -15.67 -1.27
N LYS A 142 -11.60 -15.07 -0.57
CA LYS A 142 -11.57 -13.66 -0.19
C LYS A 142 -12.13 -13.51 1.22
N LEU A 143 -11.40 -12.80 2.08
CA LEU A 143 -11.83 -12.50 3.44
C LEU A 143 -11.51 -11.04 3.75
N TYR A 144 -12.53 -10.26 4.13
CA TYR A 144 -12.40 -8.82 4.23
C TYR A 144 -12.90 -8.31 5.56
N TYR A 145 -11.94 -7.93 6.43
CA TYR A 145 -12.19 -7.16 7.65
C TYR A 145 -13.36 -7.66 8.51
N GLU A 146 -13.50 -8.99 8.53
CA GLU A 146 -14.53 -9.75 9.23
C GLU A 146 -13.91 -11.03 9.81
N LYS A 147 -14.58 -11.63 10.80
CA LYS A 147 -14.20 -12.93 11.34
C LYS A 147 -14.49 -14.03 10.32
N GLY A 148 -13.51 -14.86 10.01
CA GLY A 148 -13.64 -15.96 9.07
C GLY A 148 -12.42 -16.85 9.02
N GLU A 149 -12.51 -17.90 8.21
CA GLU A 149 -11.50 -18.94 8.07
C GLU A 149 -11.44 -19.41 6.61
N ILE A 150 -10.24 -19.69 6.12
CA ILE A 150 -9.95 -20.28 4.82
C ILE A 150 -8.94 -21.41 5.03
N GLN A 151 -9.32 -22.61 4.65
CA GLN A 151 -8.42 -23.78 4.61
C GLN A 151 -8.11 -24.12 3.15
N THR A 152 -6.83 -24.14 2.80
CA THR A 152 -6.33 -24.59 1.49
C THR A 152 -5.49 -25.87 1.66
N ASN A 153 -4.76 -26.27 0.62
CA ASN A 153 -3.88 -27.44 0.72
C ASN A 153 -2.66 -27.16 1.63
N ASP A 154 -2.18 -25.92 1.61
CA ASP A 154 -0.94 -25.54 2.30
C ASP A 154 -1.16 -24.56 3.46
N PHE A 155 -2.28 -23.83 3.48
CA PHE A 155 -2.57 -22.82 4.49
C PHE A 155 -3.79 -23.17 5.32
N ASN A 156 -3.70 -22.92 6.63
CA ASN A 156 -4.86 -22.59 7.46
C ASN A 156 -4.82 -21.09 7.75
N ILE A 157 -5.90 -20.37 7.47
CA ILE A 157 -5.96 -18.92 7.61
C ILE A 157 -7.21 -18.55 8.37
N TYR A 158 -7.09 -17.75 9.41
CA TYR A 158 -8.24 -17.26 10.17
C TYR A 158 -8.03 -15.82 10.63
N THR A 159 -9.14 -15.15 10.95
CA THR A 159 -9.12 -13.77 11.41
C THR A 159 -9.70 -13.63 12.81
N ILE A 160 -9.07 -12.78 13.60
CA ILE A 160 -9.49 -12.42 14.96
C ILE A 160 -9.94 -10.96 14.94
N LEU A 161 -11.12 -10.68 15.48
CA LEU A 161 -11.63 -9.31 15.53
C LEU A 161 -10.70 -8.45 16.38
N SER A 162 -10.44 -7.23 15.91
CA SER A 162 -9.73 -6.21 16.67
C SER A 162 -10.28 -4.82 16.35
N SER A 163 -9.81 -3.81 17.06
CA SER A 163 -10.27 -2.43 16.85
C SER A 163 -9.18 -1.59 16.22
N HIS A 164 -9.59 -0.75 15.26
CA HIS A 164 -8.69 0.13 14.52
C HIS A 164 -8.30 1.38 15.32
N SER A 165 -9.12 1.87 16.26
CA SER A 165 -8.91 3.22 16.82
C SER A 165 -8.99 3.30 18.35
N ASN A 166 -9.41 2.23 19.04
CA ASN A 166 -9.57 2.20 20.50
C ASN A 166 -9.60 0.74 21.00
N ASP A 167 -10.02 0.52 22.24
CA ASP A 167 -10.10 -0.81 22.86
C ASP A 167 -11.46 -1.51 22.67
N ILE A 168 -12.40 -0.89 21.95
CA ILE A 168 -13.74 -1.44 21.72
C ILE A 168 -13.72 -2.23 20.42
N ILE A 169 -13.72 -3.56 20.54
CA ILE A 169 -13.82 -4.49 19.42
C ILE A 169 -15.28 -4.59 18.95
N LYS A 170 -15.49 -4.56 17.64
CA LYS A 170 -16.81 -4.71 17.00
C LYS A 170 -16.73 -5.74 15.89
N GLU A 171 -17.85 -6.39 15.63
CA GLU A 171 -17.99 -7.47 14.64
C GLU A 171 -17.74 -7.03 13.18
N ALA A 172 -17.79 -5.73 12.86
CA ALA A 172 -17.65 -5.28 11.49
C ALA A 172 -16.81 -4.01 11.34
N ASN A 173 -15.97 -3.99 10.29
CA ASN A 173 -15.40 -2.81 9.65
C ASN A 173 -14.48 -1.95 10.55
N GLN A 174 -13.67 -2.56 11.41
CA GLN A 174 -12.62 -1.84 12.13
C GLN A 174 -11.24 -2.38 11.77
N ASN A 175 -10.85 -3.51 12.32
CA ASN A 175 -9.62 -4.21 11.97
C ASN A 175 -9.80 -5.70 12.28
N VAL A 176 -9.08 -6.55 11.58
CA VAL A 176 -8.90 -7.94 11.99
C VAL A 176 -7.41 -8.24 12.03
N ILE A 177 -7.01 -9.06 13.01
CA ILE A 177 -5.71 -9.69 12.99
C ILE A 177 -5.82 -10.92 12.11
N ILE A 178 -4.96 -11.04 11.10
CA ILE A 178 -4.92 -12.21 10.23
C ILE A 178 -3.88 -13.18 10.81
N VAL A 179 -4.23 -14.44 10.96
CA VAL A 179 -3.29 -15.50 11.34
C VAL A 179 -3.19 -16.49 10.19
N LEU A 180 -1.96 -16.73 9.72
CA LEU A 180 -1.64 -17.73 8.71
C LEU A 180 -0.78 -18.82 9.35
N GLU A 181 -1.22 -20.06 9.22
CA GLU A 181 -0.43 -21.24 9.54
C GLU A 181 0.00 -21.90 8.23
N VAL A 182 1.31 -22.00 8.01
CA VAL A 182 1.88 -22.49 6.75
C VAL A 182 3.23 -23.16 7.00
N ASP A 183 3.38 -24.40 6.51
CA ASP A 183 4.63 -25.19 6.60
C ASP A 183 5.30 -25.18 7.99
N GLY A 184 4.48 -25.21 9.06
CA GLY A 184 4.93 -25.24 10.45
C GLY A 184 5.19 -23.88 11.10
N LEU A 185 5.06 -22.78 10.36
CA LEU A 185 5.11 -21.41 10.87
C LEU A 185 3.72 -20.88 11.20
N ARG A 186 3.63 -20.08 12.28
CA ARG A 186 2.46 -19.24 12.61
C ARG A 186 2.81 -17.76 12.44
N ILE A 187 2.12 -17.10 11.51
CA ILE A 187 2.37 -15.72 11.12
C ILE A 187 1.14 -14.88 11.46
N ALA A 188 1.31 -13.80 12.23
CA ALA A 188 0.24 -12.85 12.55
C ALA A 188 0.45 -11.52 11.81
N HIS A 189 -0.56 -11.03 11.11
CA HIS A 189 -0.58 -9.68 10.57
C HIS A 189 -1.57 -8.82 11.36
N MET A 190 -1.06 -7.88 12.16
CA MET A 190 -1.86 -7.12 13.11
C MET A 190 -2.73 -6.03 12.45
N GLY A 191 -2.46 -5.71 11.18
CA GLY A 191 -3.10 -4.59 10.49
C GLY A 191 -2.89 -3.28 11.23
N ASP A 192 -3.91 -2.44 11.22
CA ASP A 192 -3.88 -1.13 11.86
C ASP A 192 -4.56 -1.15 13.24
N ILE A 193 -4.21 -2.15 14.05
CA ILE A 193 -4.76 -2.30 15.41
C ILE A 193 -4.47 -1.07 16.27
N GLY A 194 -5.53 -0.42 16.76
CA GLY A 194 -5.48 0.79 17.60
C GLY A 194 -5.71 0.54 19.08
N GLN A 195 -5.80 -0.73 19.48
CA GLN A 195 -5.92 -1.15 20.88
C GLN A 195 -4.68 -0.72 21.69
N THR A 196 -4.87 -0.53 22.99
CA THR A 196 -3.82 -0.38 23.98
C THR A 196 -3.28 -1.71 24.46
N GLU A 197 -4.15 -2.72 24.54
CA GLU A 197 -3.83 -4.07 24.99
C GLU A 197 -4.63 -5.11 24.19
N LEU A 198 -4.07 -6.30 24.03
CA LEU A 198 -4.78 -7.49 23.57
C LEU A 198 -5.66 -8.04 24.69
N THR A 199 -6.86 -8.49 24.34
CA THR A 199 -7.75 -9.20 25.27
C THR A 199 -7.25 -10.63 25.53
N GLU A 200 -7.68 -11.23 26.64
CA GLU A 200 -7.35 -12.64 26.95
C GLU A 200 -7.85 -13.61 25.86
N GLU A 201 -9.02 -13.32 25.26
CA GLU A 201 -9.56 -14.09 24.13
C GLU A 201 -8.66 -13.97 22.91
N GLN A 202 -8.25 -12.74 22.53
CA GLN A 202 -7.31 -12.52 21.43
C GLN A 202 -5.98 -13.24 21.67
N LEU A 203 -5.40 -13.16 22.88
CA LEU A 203 -4.15 -13.85 23.23
C LEU A 203 -4.30 -15.37 23.14
N THR A 204 -5.45 -15.90 23.56
CA THR A 204 -5.74 -17.34 23.46
C THR A 204 -5.85 -17.79 22.00
N ASP A 205 -6.57 -17.04 21.17
CA ASP A 205 -6.76 -17.35 19.75
C ASP A 205 -5.47 -17.16 18.92
N LEU A 206 -4.62 -16.19 19.31
CA LEU A 206 -3.32 -15.94 18.70
C LEU A 206 -2.31 -17.03 19.03
N GLY A 207 -2.31 -17.55 20.25
CA GLY A 207 -1.36 -18.57 20.70
C GLY A 207 0.10 -18.13 20.50
N GLU A 208 0.99 -19.10 20.28
CA GLU A 208 2.38 -18.82 19.93
C GLU A 208 2.50 -18.35 18.48
N ILE A 209 3.16 -17.20 18.28
CA ILE A 209 3.40 -16.59 16.97
C ILE A 209 4.90 -16.57 16.68
N ASP A 210 5.28 -17.04 15.50
CA ASP A 210 6.68 -17.00 15.04
C ASP A 210 7.04 -15.64 14.48
N ILE A 211 6.17 -15.09 13.63
CA ILE A 211 6.42 -13.85 12.91
C ILE A 211 5.18 -12.96 13.05
N ALA A 212 5.37 -11.74 13.53
CA ALA A 212 4.29 -10.76 13.64
C ALA A 212 4.61 -9.50 12.83
N PHE A 213 3.67 -9.09 11.96
CA PHE A 213 3.67 -7.76 11.35
C PHE A 213 2.97 -6.77 12.27
N MET A 214 3.65 -5.69 12.65
CA MET A 214 3.15 -4.74 13.64
C MET A 214 3.42 -3.30 13.24
N GLN A 215 2.38 -2.46 13.30
CA GLN A 215 2.51 -1.01 13.10
C GLN A 215 3.12 -0.29 14.31
N PHE A 216 3.85 0.81 14.08
CA PHE A 216 4.43 1.63 15.17
C PHE A 216 4.03 3.11 15.11
N GLU A 217 3.61 3.62 13.95
CA GLU A 217 3.17 5.00 13.75
C GLU A 217 2.09 5.08 12.66
N ASN A 218 0.88 5.45 13.07
CA ASN A 218 -0.24 5.63 12.14
C ASN A 218 -1.31 6.51 12.78
N SER A 219 -1.60 7.64 12.13
CA SER A 219 -2.56 8.62 12.66
C SER A 219 -4.01 8.12 12.66
N TYR A 220 -4.39 7.21 11.74
CA TYR A 220 -5.77 6.71 11.65
C TYR A 220 -6.11 5.74 12.79
N SER A 221 -5.11 4.99 13.26
CA SER A 221 -5.24 4.09 14.40
C SER A 221 -4.85 4.72 15.73
N SER A 222 -4.49 6.01 15.72
CA SER A 222 -3.92 6.72 16.87
C SER A 222 -2.69 6.02 17.45
N MET A 223 -1.89 5.39 16.58
CA MET A 223 -0.64 4.70 16.92
C MET A 223 0.52 5.69 16.84
N THR A 224 1.31 5.83 17.91
CA THR A 224 2.46 6.75 17.95
C THR A 224 3.58 6.21 18.82
N LEU A 225 4.82 6.61 18.54
CA LEU A 225 5.98 6.28 19.41
C LEU A 225 5.81 6.81 20.85
N LYS A 226 4.98 7.84 21.06
CA LYS A 226 4.75 8.43 22.39
C LYS A 226 3.81 7.60 23.27
N ASN A 227 2.78 6.99 22.69
CA ASN A 227 1.80 6.20 23.46
C ASN A 227 2.20 4.73 23.60
N GLU A 228 3.25 4.31 22.88
CA GLU A 228 3.87 2.99 22.95
C GLU A 228 2.92 1.80 22.72
N LYS A 229 1.71 2.01 22.22
CA LYS A 229 0.71 0.92 22.01
C LYS A 229 1.30 -0.24 21.20
N GLY A 230 1.99 0.06 20.11
CA GLY A 230 2.59 -0.97 19.26
C GLY A 230 3.67 -1.79 19.97
N PHE A 231 4.45 -1.16 20.85
CA PHE A 231 5.44 -1.85 21.69
C PHE A 231 4.75 -2.75 22.73
N TYR A 232 3.72 -2.26 23.41
CA TYR A 232 2.98 -3.07 24.38
C TYR A 232 2.27 -4.27 23.74
N LEU A 233 1.62 -4.07 22.59
CA LEU A 233 0.93 -5.16 21.88
C LEU A 233 1.90 -6.26 21.44
N ILE A 234 3.07 -5.89 20.92
CA ILE A 234 4.06 -6.87 20.48
C ILE A 234 4.76 -7.57 21.66
N GLU A 235 4.92 -6.88 22.80
CA GLU A 235 5.43 -7.47 24.04
C GLU A 235 4.43 -8.44 24.67
N GLN A 236 3.12 -8.17 24.59
CA GLN A 236 2.08 -9.13 24.99
C GLN A 236 2.07 -10.37 24.09
N LEU A 237 2.28 -10.18 22.78
CA LEU A 237 2.31 -11.27 21.80
C LEU A 237 3.61 -12.09 21.86
N ASN A 238 4.73 -11.45 22.22
CA ASN A 238 6.06 -12.03 22.35
C ASN A 238 6.49 -12.94 21.17
N PRO A 239 6.38 -12.49 19.90
CA PRO A 239 6.75 -13.29 18.74
C PRO A 239 8.27 -13.49 18.63
N THR A 240 8.70 -14.50 17.87
CA THR A 240 10.13 -14.70 17.59
C THR A 240 10.72 -13.59 16.72
N ILE A 241 10.00 -13.20 15.67
CA ILE A 241 10.36 -12.12 14.74
C ILE A 241 9.26 -11.07 14.70
N VAL A 242 9.66 -9.80 14.72
CA VAL A 242 8.79 -8.65 14.48
C VAL A 242 9.16 -8.02 13.14
N ILE A 243 8.18 -7.86 12.25
CA ILE A 243 8.31 -7.11 11.01
C ILE A 243 7.54 -5.79 11.16
N PRO A 244 8.22 -4.65 11.31
CA PRO A 244 7.54 -3.36 11.40
C PRO A 244 6.78 -3.03 10.11
N THR A 245 5.52 -2.66 10.26
CA THR A 245 4.70 -1.99 9.24
C THR A 245 4.42 -0.56 9.72
N HIS A 246 3.84 0.31 8.89
CA HIS A 246 3.44 1.69 9.25
C HIS A 246 4.34 2.34 10.30
N TYR A 247 5.55 2.72 9.90
CA TYR A 247 6.56 3.30 10.78
C TYR A 247 7.33 4.40 10.04
N SER A 248 7.81 5.41 10.78
CA SER A 248 8.75 6.38 10.23
C SER A 248 10.19 5.98 10.56
N LEU A 249 11.17 6.61 9.91
CA LEU A 249 12.59 6.42 10.25
C LEU A 249 12.90 6.73 11.72
N ASN A 250 12.05 7.49 12.42
CA ASN A 250 12.21 7.76 13.86
C ASN A 250 11.88 6.55 14.74
N ALA A 251 11.15 5.56 14.24
CA ALA A 251 10.88 4.32 14.97
C ALA A 251 12.12 3.42 15.06
N LEU A 252 13.01 3.47 14.06
CA LEU A 252 14.14 2.56 13.93
C LEU A 252 15.12 2.62 15.13
N PRO A 253 15.57 3.79 15.60
CA PRO A 253 16.45 3.86 16.75
C PRO A 253 15.81 3.30 18.03
N ILE A 254 14.48 3.46 18.18
CA ILE A 254 13.74 2.96 19.35
C ILE A 254 13.62 1.44 19.31
N LEU A 255 13.33 0.88 18.13
CA LEU A 255 13.33 -0.57 17.91
C LEU A 255 14.71 -1.16 18.18
N GLU A 256 15.78 -0.52 17.71
CA GLU A 256 17.15 -0.97 17.98
C GLU A 256 17.51 -0.90 19.47
N GLU A 257 17.10 0.17 20.16
CA GLU A 257 17.32 0.33 21.60
C GLU A 257 16.60 -0.75 22.41
N LYS A 258 15.33 -1.04 22.08
CA LYS A 258 14.50 -1.99 22.83
C LYS A 258 14.83 -3.45 22.52
N TYR A 259 15.11 -3.77 21.26
CA TYR A 259 15.12 -5.15 20.77
C TYR A 259 16.44 -5.57 20.10
N GLY A 260 17.43 -4.69 20.04
CA GLY A 260 18.74 -4.97 19.48
C GLY A 260 18.82 -4.73 17.96
N ALA A 261 19.90 -5.22 17.35
CA ALA A 261 20.21 -4.89 15.96
C ALA A 261 19.10 -5.32 14.99
N ILE A 262 18.70 -4.39 14.10
CA ILE A 262 17.71 -4.69 13.07
C ILE A 262 18.36 -5.48 11.93
N THR A 263 17.75 -6.62 11.60
CA THR A 263 18.11 -7.39 10.41
C THR A 263 17.41 -6.80 9.19
N LYS A 264 18.17 -6.41 8.16
CA LYS A 264 17.64 -5.86 6.92
C LYS A 264 17.71 -6.89 5.81
N ILE A 265 16.60 -7.06 5.10
CA ILE A 265 16.43 -8.03 4.03
C ILE A 265 15.88 -7.31 2.82
N GLU A 266 16.42 -7.61 1.64
CA GLU A 266 15.98 -6.97 0.41
C GLU A 266 14.82 -7.76 -0.21
N ASN A 267 13.67 -7.11 -0.39
CA ASN A 267 12.49 -7.59 -1.13
C ASN A 267 11.73 -8.79 -0.54
N LYS A 268 12.44 -9.83 -0.10
CA LYS A 268 11.85 -11.10 0.32
C LYS A 268 12.65 -11.80 1.43
N LEU A 269 11.93 -12.39 2.38
CA LEU A 269 12.44 -13.27 3.41
C LEU A 269 12.02 -14.71 3.10
N ASP A 270 13.00 -15.60 2.91
CA ASP A 270 12.79 -17.04 2.78
C ASP A 270 13.16 -17.72 4.10
N ILE A 271 12.20 -18.32 4.79
CA ILE A 271 12.36 -18.79 6.18
C ILE A 271 11.57 -20.08 6.48
N ASN A 272 12.12 -20.94 7.32
CA ASN A 272 11.43 -22.06 7.95
C ASN A 272 11.59 -22.02 9.47
N LYS A 273 11.04 -23.03 10.17
CA LYS A 273 11.08 -23.09 11.63
C LYS A 273 12.50 -23.20 12.19
N GLU A 274 13.39 -23.88 11.47
CA GLU A 274 14.79 -24.08 11.86
C GLU A 274 15.67 -22.84 11.66
N ASP A 275 15.26 -21.91 10.81
CA ASP A 275 15.96 -20.65 10.56
C ASP A 275 15.63 -19.55 11.59
N LEU A 276 14.61 -19.76 12.43
CA LEU A 276 14.19 -18.76 13.40
C LEU A 276 15.34 -18.41 14.36
N PRO A 277 15.57 -17.11 14.64
CA PRO A 277 16.61 -16.68 15.55
C PRO A 277 16.34 -17.15 16.98
N GLU A 278 17.40 -17.23 17.79
CA GLU A 278 17.26 -17.54 19.21
C GLU A 278 16.58 -16.38 19.95
N GLY A 279 15.69 -16.74 20.90
CA GLY A 279 14.97 -15.77 21.73
C GLY A 279 13.84 -15.04 20.99
N PRO A 280 12.98 -14.32 21.73
CA PRO A 280 11.90 -13.55 21.14
C PRO A 280 12.36 -12.16 20.65
N MET A 281 11.48 -11.47 19.93
CA MET A 281 11.57 -10.05 19.61
C MET A 281 12.70 -9.64 18.65
N ASN A 282 13.09 -10.50 17.71
CA ASN A 282 14.08 -10.15 16.70
C ASN A 282 13.46 -9.26 15.60
N VAL A 283 13.98 -8.05 15.40
CA VAL A 283 13.38 -7.08 14.44
C VAL A 283 13.95 -7.25 13.03
N TYR A 284 13.06 -7.51 12.07
CA TYR A 284 13.39 -7.71 10.66
C TYR A 284 12.70 -6.66 9.80
N ILE A 285 13.44 -6.00 8.91
CA ILE A 285 12.89 -5.08 7.90
C ILE A 285 13.09 -5.70 6.53
N ILE A 286 11.99 -5.90 5.81
CA ILE A 286 11.98 -6.30 4.42
C ILE A 286 11.83 -5.03 3.57
N SER A 287 12.90 -4.58 2.92
CA SER A 287 12.84 -3.43 2.02
C SER A 287 12.02 -3.75 0.77
N ASN A 288 11.62 -2.71 0.05
CA ASN A 288 10.85 -2.83 -1.18
C ASN A 288 11.56 -2.02 -2.27
N GLU A 289 12.41 -2.71 -3.02
CA GLU A 289 13.23 -2.19 -4.11
C GLU A 289 12.68 -2.58 -5.48
N TYR A 290 11.47 -3.15 -5.52
CA TYR A 290 10.81 -3.57 -6.75
C TYR A 290 10.46 -2.39 -7.67
N LYS A 291 10.56 -2.62 -8.99
CA LYS A 291 10.31 -1.66 -10.08
C LYS A 291 9.55 -2.35 -11.20
N TYR A 292 8.29 -1.98 -11.39
CA TYR A 292 7.39 -2.64 -12.35
C TYR A 292 7.35 -2.00 -13.74
N PHE A 293 7.78 -0.74 -13.86
CA PHE A 293 7.67 0.09 -15.07
C PHE A 293 8.85 1.05 -15.18
#